data_AF-A0A0H4QIL6-F1
#
_entry.id   AF-A0A0H4QIL6-F1
#
_cell.length_a   1.000
_cell.length_b   1.000
_cell.length_c   1.000
_cell.angle_alpha   90.00
_cell.angle_beta   90.00
_cell.angle_gamma   90.00
#
_symmetry.space_group_name_H-M   'P 1'
#
loop_
_entity.id
_entity.type
_entity.pdbx_description
1 polymer ?
#
loop_
_entity_poly.entity_id
_entity_poly.type
_entity_poly.pdbx_seq_one_letter_code
_entity_poly.pdbx_strand_id
1 'polypeptide(L)'
;MTKRKRKGFTLIEMVIVMFIISVLLMLVIPNVVEQRNNAEKHSADAFIRTVQTVVDMDSYGETPITTQSALLDKLTKDQKERFQKLNLIYDTTSRTVKVDSNGAKH
;
A
#
# COMPACT_ATOMS: atom_id res chain seq x y z
N MET A 1 -0.18 65.53 -4.95
CA MET A 1 -0.01 64.06 -5.07
C MET A 1 0.05 63.43 -3.69
N THR A 2 -1.04 62.80 -3.23
CA THR A 2 -1.11 62.17 -1.90
C THR A 2 -0.48 60.77 -1.92
N LYS A 3 0.64 60.58 -1.22
CA LYS A 3 1.28 59.27 -1.03
C LYS A 3 0.36 58.35 -0.21
N ARG A 4 -0.15 57.29 -0.83
CA ARG A 4 -0.90 56.23 -0.13
C ARG A 4 0.08 55.40 0.70
N LYS A 5 -0.04 55.43 2.04
CA LYS A 5 0.68 54.49 2.91
C LYS A 5 0.08 53.10 2.74
N ARG A 6 0.82 52.19 2.10
CA ARG A 6 0.49 50.76 2.10
C ARG A 6 0.91 50.20 3.47
N LYS A 7 -0.04 49.86 4.33
CA LYS A 7 0.23 48.99 5.48
C LYS A 7 0.42 47.58 4.92
N GLY A 8 1.67 47.20 4.68
CA GLY A 8 2.03 45.85 4.27
C GLY A 8 2.10 44.92 5.47
N PHE A 9 1.76 43.65 5.24
CA PHE A 9 1.84 42.53 6.16
C PHE A 9 2.95 42.66 7.20
N THR A 10 2.57 42.49 8.46
CA THR A 10 3.54 42.46 9.56
C THR A 10 4.13 41.06 9.69
N LEU A 11 5.36 40.94 10.21
CA LEU A 11 5.97 39.63 10.44
C LEU A 11 5.11 38.77 11.39
N ILE A 12 4.48 39.38 12.39
CA ILE A 12 3.60 38.68 13.34
C ILE A 12 2.39 38.03 12.64
N GLU A 13 1.89 38.65 11.57
CA GLU A 13 0.77 38.13 10.79
C GLU A 13 1.16 36.83 10.07
N MET A 14 2.37 36.75 9.50
CA MET A 14 2.87 35.52 8.89
C MET A 14 3.18 34.43 9.92
N VAL A 15 3.69 34.80 11.10
CA VAL A 15 3.98 33.82 12.18
C VAL A 15 2.71 33.16 12.70
N ILE A 16 1.63 33.93 12.92
CA ILE A 16 0.36 33.38 13.38
C ILE A 16 -0.25 32.46 12.31
N VAL A 17 -0.14 32.82 11.03
CA VAL A 17 -0.63 31.96 9.92
C VAL A 17 0.14 30.64 9.89
N MET A 18 1.47 30.66 10.00
CA MET A 18 2.27 29.43 10.05
C MET A 18 1.97 28.59 11.30
N PHE A 19 1.67 29.22 12.43
CA PHE A 19 1.25 28.55 13.65
C PHE A 19 -0.10 27.82 13.48
N ILE A 20 -1.08 28.45 12.83
CA ILE A 20 -2.37 27.81 12.56
C ILE A 20 -2.20 26.64 11.58
N ILE A 21 -1.43 26.83 10.50
CA ILE A 21 -1.17 25.77 9.51
C ILE A 21 -0.47 24.58 10.17
N SER A 22 0.50 24.79 11.07
CA SER A 22 1.20 23.68 11.73
C SER A 22 0.27 22.84 12.60
N VAL A 23 -0.66 23.46 13.34
CA VAL A 23 -1.68 22.77 14.14
C VAL A 23 -2.63 21.98 13.23
N LEU A 24 -3.09 22.56 12.12
CA LEU A 24 -3.93 21.86 11.15
C LEU A 24 -3.22 20.66 10.54
N LEU A 25 -1.95 20.80 10.15
CA LEU A 25 -1.14 19.70 9.62
C LEU A 25 -0.96 18.57 10.65
N MET A 26 -0.76 18.91 11.93
CA MET A 26 -0.64 17.92 12.99
C MET A 26 -1.89 17.05 13.14
N LEU A 27 -3.08 17.59 12.88
CA LEU A 27 -4.34 16.84 12.89
C LEU A 27 -4.57 16.04 11.61
N VAL A 28 -4.15 16.56 10.45
CA VAL A 28 -4.39 15.92 9.13
C VAL A 28 -3.39 14.80 8.84
N ILE A 29 -2.11 14.98 9.16
CA ILE A 29 -1.05 13.99 8.91
C ILE A 29 -1.37 12.60 9.47
N PRO A 30 -1.77 12.41 10.74
CA PRO A 30 -2.03 11.07 11.28
C PRO A 30 -3.14 10.35 10.50
N ASN A 31 -4.21 11.07 10.12
CA ASN A 31 -5.31 10.52 9.35
C ASN A 31 -4.86 10.11 7.93
N VAL A 32 -4.04 10.93 7.26
CA VAL A 32 -3.49 10.61 5.94
C VAL A 32 -2.55 9.41 5.99
N VAL A 33 -1.70 9.30 7.02
CA VAL A 33 -0.79 8.15 7.20
C VAL A 33 -1.59 6.87 7.41
N GLU A 34 -2.63 6.90 8.26
CA GLU A 34 -3.50 5.75 8.48
C GLU A 34 -4.23 5.33 7.19
N GLN A 35 -4.77 6.30 6.44
CA GLN A 35 -5.43 6.03 5.16
C GLN A 35 -4.47 5.39 4.14
N ARG A 36 -3.23 5.87 4.06
CA ARG A 36 -2.19 5.26 3.19
C ARG A 36 -1.90 3.83 3.61
N ASN A 37 -1.68 3.58 4.90
CA ASN A 37 -1.42 2.24 5.42
C ASN A 37 -2.60 1.28 5.12
N ASN A 38 -3.83 1.74 5.27
CA ASN A 38 -5.02 0.95 4.94
C ASN A 38 -5.13 0.67 3.45
N ALA A 39 -4.83 1.67 2.60
CA ALA A 39 -4.80 1.47 1.14
C ALA A 39 -3.72 0.46 0.72
N GLU A 40 -2.54 0.50 1.34
CA GLU A 40 -1.48 -0.48 1.10
C GLU A 40 -1.91 -1.91 1.50
N LYS A 41 -2.54 -2.08 2.66
CA LYS A 41 -3.11 -3.37 3.10
C LYS A 41 -4.17 -3.87 2.13
N HIS A 42 -5.14 -3.03 1.76
CA HIS A 42 -6.17 -3.40 0.78
C HIS A 42 -5.58 -3.76 -0.59
N SER A 43 -4.54 -3.06 -1.01
CA SER A 43 -3.82 -3.36 -2.25
C SER A 43 -3.11 -4.72 -2.17
N ALA A 44 -2.49 -5.04 -1.04
CA ALA A 44 -1.89 -6.36 -0.80
C ALA A 44 -2.95 -7.47 -0.79
N ASP A 45 -4.07 -7.27 -0.10
CA ASP A 45 -5.19 -8.23 -0.06
C ASP A 45 -5.78 -8.47 -1.45
N ALA A 46 -5.99 -7.40 -2.22
CA ALA A 46 -6.47 -7.50 -3.60
C ALA A 46 -5.49 -8.28 -4.48
N PHE A 47 -4.19 -8.06 -4.30
CA PHE A 47 -3.17 -8.81 -5.01
C PHE A 47 -3.19 -10.30 -4.65
N ILE A 48 -3.26 -10.64 -3.35
CA ILE A 48 -3.39 -12.04 -2.90
C ILE A 48 -4.62 -12.70 -3.55
N ARG A 49 -5.76 -12.01 -3.58
CA ARG A 49 -6.98 -12.50 -4.24
C ARG A 49 -6.78 -12.73 -5.73
N THR A 50 -6.12 -11.83 -6.45
CA THR A 50 -5.81 -12.01 -7.87
C THR A 50 -4.96 -13.25 -8.11
N VAL A 51 -3.92 -13.46 -7.30
CA VAL A 51 -3.08 -14.66 -7.41
C VAL A 51 -3.86 -15.92 -7.03
N GLN A 52 -4.74 -15.85 -6.02
CA GLN A 52 -5.65 -16.94 -5.68
C GLN A 52 -6.59 -17.29 -6.84
N THR A 53 -7.18 -16.29 -7.51
CA THR A 53 -8.02 -16.51 -8.69
C THR A 53 -7.27 -17.23 -9.81
N VAL A 54 -5.97 -16.96 -9.99
CA VAL A 54 -5.13 -17.69 -10.96
C VAL A 54 -5.02 -19.17 -10.57
N VAL A 55 -4.80 -19.47 -9.29
CA VAL A 55 -4.76 -20.85 -8.78
C VAL A 55 -6.12 -21.55 -8.96
N ASP A 56 -7.21 -20.86 -8.60
CA ASP A 56 -8.55 -21.41 -8.67
C ASP A 56 -8.97 -21.69 -10.12
N MET A 57 -8.66 -20.78 -11.05
CA MET A 57 -8.97 -20.94 -12.48
C MET A 57 -8.19 -22.12 -13.09
N ASP A 58 -6.93 -22.27 -12.71
CA ASP A 58 -6.07 -23.34 -13.21
C ASP A 58 -6.45 -24.73 -12.66
N SER A 59 -7.13 -24.78 -11.51
CA SER A 59 -7.65 -26.04 -10.94
C SER A 59 -8.68 -26.75 -11.82
N TYR A 60 -9.30 -26.02 -12.77
CA TYR A 60 -10.22 -26.57 -13.77
C TYR A 60 -9.54 -26.88 -15.13
N GLY A 61 -8.23 -26.60 -15.25
CA GLY A 61 -7.44 -26.83 -16.46
C GLY A 61 -6.65 -28.14 -16.44
N GLU A 62 -5.96 -28.44 -17.55
CA GLU A 62 -5.19 -29.68 -17.73
C GLU A 62 -3.88 -29.74 -16.92
N THR A 63 -3.35 -28.60 -16.45
CA THR A 63 -2.05 -28.53 -15.75
C THR A 63 -2.14 -27.79 -14.41
N PRO A 64 -2.79 -28.40 -13.39
CA PRO A 64 -3.00 -27.76 -12.11
C PRO A 64 -1.68 -27.31 -11.47
N ILE A 65 -1.66 -26.07 -10.97
CA ILE A 65 -0.56 -25.52 -10.17
C ILE A 65 -0.38 -26.37 -8.90
N THR A 66 0.64 -27.23 -8.93
CA THR A 66 0.99 -28.16 -7.85
C THR A 66 2.18 -27.68 -7.01
N THR A 67 2.87 -26.65 -7.46
CA THR A 67 4.07 -26.10 -6.80
C THR A 67 4.08 -24.58 -6.83
N GLN A 68 4.78 -23.97 -5.87
CA GLN A 68 4.97 -22.52 -5.87
C GLN A 68 5.76 -22.05 -7.11
N SER A 69 6.72 -22.84 -7.61
CA SER A 69 7.45 -22.50 -8.83
C SER A 69 6.54 -22.44 -10.05
N ALA A 70 5.59 -23.38 -10.19
CA ALA A 70 4.59 -23.35 -11.26
C ALA A 70 3.66 -22.13 -11.14
N LEU A 71 3.31 -21.71 -9.91
CA LEU A 71 2.55 -20.48 -9.70
C LEU A 71 3.36 -19.25 -10.14
N LEU A 72 4.60 -19.15 -9.67
CA LEU A 72 5.48 -18.03 -10.00
C LEU A 72 5.77 -17.94 -11.49
N ASP A 73 5.80 -19.05 -12.23
CA ASP A 73 6.02 -19.03 -13.67
C ASP A 73 4.87 -18.36 -14.44
N LYS A 74 3.63 -18.55 -13.97
CA LYS A 74 2.42 -17.95 -14.56
C LYS A 74 2.23 -16.47 -14.24
N LEU A 75 3.01 -15.90 -13.32
CA LEU A 75 2.97 -14.49 -12.94
C LEU A 75 3.90 -13.63 -13.81
N THR A 76 3.56 -12.36 -13.99
CA THR A 76 4.48 -11.39 -14.64
C THR A 76 5.67 -11.06 -13.73
N LYS A 77 6.73 -10.46 -14.28
CA LYS A 77 7.93 -10.06 -13.51
C LYS A 77 7.56 -9.21 -12.28
N ASP A 78 6.77 -8.16 -12.49
CA ASP A 78 6.33 -7.25 -11.43
C ASP A 78 5.48 -7.96 -10.36
N GLN A 79 4.67 -8.95 -10.77
CA GLN A 79 3.88 -9.76 -9.85
C GLN A 79 4.77 -10.70 -9.03
N LYS A 80 5.82 -11.28 -9.61
CA LYS A 80 6.80 -12.09 -8.87
C LYS A 80 7.55 -11.26 -7.84
N GLU A 81 7.99 -10.05 -8.22
CA GLU A 81 8.64 -9.12 -7.29
C GLU A 81 7.70 -8.72 -6.15
N ARG A 82 6.44 -8.44 -6.47
CA ARG A 82 5.42 -8.11 -5.47
C ARG A 82 5.10 -9.28 -4.55
N PHE A 83 5.05 -10.50 -5.09
CA PHE A 83 4.84 -11.73 -4.34
C PHE A 83 5.96 -11.93 -3.31
N GLN A 84 7.21 -11.69 -3.71
CA GLN A 84 8.37 -11.73 -2.80
C GLN A 84 8.33 -10.59 -1.79
N LYS A 85 8.03 -9.35 -2.20
CA LYS A 85 7.98 -8.18 -1.31
C LYS A 85 6.93 -8.34 -0.20
N LEU A 86 5.82 -9.00 -0.51
CA LEU A 86 4.75 -9.31 0.45
C LEU A 86 4.99 -10.61 1.22
N ASN A 87 6.15 -11.26 1.04
CA ASN A 87 6.50 -12.53 1.66
C ASN A 87 5.38 -13.57 1.52
N LEU A 88 4.81 -13.70 0.32
CA LEU A 88 3.72 -14.65 0.09
C LEU A 88 4.26 -16.07 -0.06
N ILE A 89 3.46 -17.03 0.41
CA ILE A 89 3.69 -18.47 0.23
C ILE A 89 2.46 -19.07 -0.44
N TYR A 90 2.72 -20.01 -1.35
CA TYR A 90 1.69 -20.89 -1.89
C TYR A 90 1.68 -22.19 -1.10
N ASP A 91 0.59 -22.41 -0.35
CA ASP A 91 0.34 -23.68 0.32
C ASP A 91 -0.27 -24.65 -0.69
N THR A 92 0.50 -25.66 -1.09
CA THR A 92 0.09 -26.67 -2.08
C THR A 92 -0.96 -27.64 -1.52
N THR A 93 -1.03 -27.80 -0.19
CA THR A 93 -1.97 -28.71 0.48
C THR A 93 -3.35 -28.07 0.56
N SER A 94 -3.42 -26.82 1.00
CA SER A 94 -4.69 -26.07 1.06
C SER A 94 -5.01 -25.33 -0.25
N ARG A 95 -4.09 -25.32 -1.23
CA ARG A 95 -4.19 -24.56 -2.49
C ARG A 95 -4.50 -23.07 -2.27
N THR A 96 -3.87 -22.49 -1.25
CA THR A 96 -4.09 -21.07 -0.90
C THR A 96 -2.81 -20.27 -0.92
N VAL A 97 -2.91 -19.02 -1.37
CA VAL A 97 -1.84 -18.03 -1.23
C VAL A 97 -2.04 -17.24 0.06
N LYS A 98 -1.01 -17.21 0.93
CA LYS A 98 -1.04 -16.54 2.23
C LYS A 98 0.28 -15.82 2.49
N VAL A 99 0.26 -14.82 3.38
CA VAL A 99 1.49 -14.19 3.88
C VAL A 99 2.22 -15.17 4.80
N ASP A 100 3.53 -15.30 4.64
CA ASP A 100 4.37 -16.10 5.53
C ASP A 100 4.33 -15.52 6.95
N SER A 101 3.60 -16.20 7.83
CA SER A 101 3.47 -15.81 9.23
C SER A 101 4.67 -16.27 10.09
N ASN A 102 5.53 -17.15 9.57
CA ASN A 102 6.73 -17.63 10.29
C ASN A 102 7.95 -16.71 10.09
N GLY A 103 7.89 -15.75 9.16
CA GLY A 103 8.89 -14.71 8.94
C GLY A 103 8.61 -13.38 9.65
N ALA A 104 7.44 -13.21 10.26
CA ALA A 104 7.06 -12.01 10.98
C ALA A 104 7.68 -11.98 12.40
N LYS A 105 9.00 -11.79 12.48
CA LYS A 105 9.58 -11.19 13.70
C LYS A 105 9.19 -9.72 13.73
N HIS A 106 8.39 -9.38 14.74
CA HIS A 106 8.12 -8.05 15.33
C HIS A 106 8.51 -6.80 14.52
#